data_AF-A0A6J8AN05-F1
#
_entry.id   AF-A0A6J8AN05-F1
#
_cell.length_a   1.000
_cell.length_b   1.000
_cell.length_c   1.000
_cell.angle_alpha   90.00
_cell.angle_beta   90.00
_cell.angle_gamma   90.00
#
_symmetry.space_group_name_H-M   'P 1'
#
loop_
_entity.id
_entity.type
_entity.pdbx_description
1 polymer ?
#
loop_
_entity_poly.entity_id
_entity_poly.type
_entity_poly.pdbx_seq_one_letter_code
_entity_poly.pdbx_strand_id
1 'polypeptide(L)'
;MCEKIITKLEDIDQIKSEVHKITQSVEKIDCVSANENYKENKAQNLMNNEKLAENYKEIQKVKFQGIEICKTVDSLNIKTTNIEQKVQEIKEEINPQIKEMNQNVHVENSELKQLENSTKEIKEKILEEINRNFMDLRIGIKTNFKTLERIQELDMIKNIQVLTTMAIQYGQIMTRIEEGTIKEIHMEIRVTDRTNHLFYKNYLNMGTHENRRSLTISAWNVRGLGDKIQDELFIDKIQSDINILLETWKGECKDYKILSYNTISKIRKKKKKNARRHSGGIIVYYKKEIAKGITNINGTKSQNRLWLKLEKEFFGFKEDLYLCAIYVPPINSNYFENDYNLLENEISTYARQGRILLMGDMNARTGKCPDFITGDSCQINNFDAENLIPDYYEVDTEIARNNQDNVTNVQGKSLLELCTASRLRILNGRFIMDSLGYYTYMSINGYSAVDYALISESLLSSVKYFKTDDFTL
;
A
#
# COMPACT_ATOMS: atom_id res chain seq x y z
N MET A 1 28.27 29.10 37.75
CA MET A 1 28.26 30.54 38.12
C MET A 1 26.84 31.03 38.39
N CYS A 2 25.88 30.77 37.49
CA CYS A 2 24.46 31.08 37.70
C CYS A 2 23.87 30.50 39.00
N GLU A 3 24.19 29.25 39.38
CA GLU A 3 23.74 28.68 40.66
C GLU A 3 24.22 29.47 41.88
N LYS A 4 25.47 29.97 41.87
CA LYS A 4 26.00 30.80 42.97
C LYS A 4 25.30 32.17 43.04
N ILE A 5 24.86 32.71 41.90
CA ILE A 5 24.10 33.96 41.83
C ILE A 5 22.67 33.74 42.32
N ILE A 6 22.04 32.61 41.96
CA ILE A 6 20.70 32.23 42.42
C ILE A 6 20.69 32.10 43.94
N THR A 7 21.65 31.38 44.53
CA THR A 7 21.76 31.26 46.00
C THR A 7 21.93 32.62 46.68
N LYS A 8 22.75 33.53 46.12
CA LYS A 8 22.91 34.88 46.68
C LYS A 8 21.67 35.76 46.51
N LEU A 9 20.87 35.57 45.46
CA LEU A 9 19.58 36.27 45.30
C LEU A 9 18.53 35.76 46.28
N GLU A 10 18.52 34.44 46.55
CA GLU A 10 17.69 33.84 47.60
C GLU A 10 18.06 34.39 48.99
N ASP A 11 19.36 34.57 49.28
CA ASP A 11 19.83 35.23 50.50
C ASP A 11 19.32 36.68 50.62
N ILE A 12 19.31 37.45 49.52
CA ILE A 12 18.76 38.82 49.50
C ILE A 12 17.26 38.83 49.79
N ASP A 13 16.49 37.89 49.23
CA ASP A 13 15.06 37.84 49.47
C ASP A 13 14.72 37.37 50.90
N GLN A 14 15.55 36.49 51.48
CA GLN A 14 15.47 36.14 52.89
C GLN A 14 15.75 37.36 53.78
N ILE A 15 16.77 38.16 53.44
CA ILE A 15 17.09 39.42 54.13
C ILE A 15 15.95 40.43 54.04
N LYS A 16 15.35 40.62 52.85
CA LYS A 16 14.17 41.49 52.69
C LYS A 16 12.99 41.04 53.55
N SER A 17 12.78 39.73 53.66
CA SER A 17 11.75 39.17 54.55
C SER A 17 12.02 39.49 56.02
N GLU A 18 13.27 39.43 56.47
CA GLU A 18 13.62 39.81 57.83
C GLU A 18 13.45 41.31 58.09
N VAL A 19 13.89 42.17 57.16
CA VAL A 19 13.65 43.64 57.24
C VAL A 19 12.16 43.93 57.35
N HIS A 20 11.33 43.28 56.53
CA HIS A 20 9.87 43.46 56.58
C HIS A 20 9.27 43.05 57.94
N LYS A 21 9.73 41.94 58.54
CA LYS A 21 9.31 41.51 59.89
C LYS A 21 9.73 42.50 60.97
N ILE A 22 10.91 43.10 60.83
CA ILE A 22 11.39 44.14 61.73
C ILE A 22 10.54 45.40 61.59
N THR A 23 10.27 45.87 60.36
CA THR A 23 9.39 47.03 60.11
C THR A 23 8.00 46.83 60.69
N GLN A 24 7.37 45.67 60.50
CA GLN A 24 6.07 45.34 61.11
C GLN A 24 6.12 45.31 62.64
N SER A 25 7.26 44.94 63.23
CA SER A 25 7.45 44.92 64.68
C SER A 25 7.64 46.33 65.23
N VAL A 26 8.25 47.24 64.46
CA VAL A 26 8.38 48.67 64.79
C VAL A 26 7.02 49.39 64.65
N GLU A 27 6.23 49.08 63.61
CA GLU A 27 4.89 49.66 63.41
C GLU A 27 3.87 49.22 64.48
N LYS A 28 4.08 48.06 65.14
CA LYS A 28 3.27 47.59 66.27
C LYS A 28 3.61 48.27 67.60
N ILE A 29 4.69 49.05 67.66
CA ILE A 29 5.03 49.86 68.83
C ILE A 29 4.23 51.17 68.72
N ASP A 30 3.01 51.16 69.26
CA ASP A 30 2.08 52.30 69.29
C ASP A 30 2.67 53.47 70.11
N CYS A 31 3.36 54.39 69.44
CA CYS A 31 3.92 55.61 70.03
C CYS A 31 2.87 56.74 70.08
N VAL A 32 1.67 56.54 70.62
CA VAL A 32 0.81 57.65 71.09
C VAL A 32 -0.07 57.19 72.26
N SER A 33 0.35 57.48 73.50
CA SER A 33 -0.57 57.67 74.65
C SER A 33 0.11 57.96 76.01
N ALA A 34 1.39 58.38 76.04
CA ALA A 34 2.02 58.76 77.31
C ALA A 34 2.03 60.28 77.58
N ASN A 35 1.58 61.14 76.65
CA ASN A 35 1.78 62.60 76.77
C ASN A 35 0.51 63.47 76.73
N GLU A 36 -0.70 62.90 76.60
CA GLU A 36 -1.94 63.70 76.56
C GLU A 36 -2.93 63.45 77.71
N ASN A 37 -2.71 62.45 78.57
CA ASN A 37 -3.45 62.30 79.84
C ASN A 37 -2.91 63.18 81.00
N TYR A 38 -1.95 64.07 80.73
CA TYR A 38 -1.38 64.98 81.74
C TYR A 38 -2.13 66.34 81.86
N LYS A 39 -3.22 66.55 81.10
CA LYS A 39 -3.92 67.85 81.05
C LYS A 39 -5.32 67.95 81.69
N GLU A 40 -5.95 66.88 82.16
CA GLU A 40 -7.25 66.99 82.84
C GLU A 40 -7.33 66.10 84.08
N ASN A 41 -6.74 66.55 85.18
CA ASN A 41 -7.31 66.39 86.53
C ASN A 41 -6.57 67.26 87.55
N LYS A 42 -6.74 68.57 87.38
CA LYS A 42 -6.57 69.56 88.45
C LYS A 42 -7.93 69.72 89.15
N ALA A 43 -8.32 68.72 89.94
CA ALA A 43 -9.39 68.86 90.93
C ALA A 43 -9.17 67.88 92.09
N GLN A 44 -8.65 68.43 93.18
CA GLN A 44 -8.78 68.01 94.57
C GLN A 44 -8.47 66.56 94.97
N ASN A 45 -7.24 66.38 95.46
CA ASN A 45 -7.00 65.52 96.61
C ASN A 45 -7.42 66.26 97.89
N LEU A 46 -8.28 65.63 98.69
CA LEU A 46 -8.15 65.63 100.15
C LEU A 46 -8.69 64.30 100.70
N MET A 47 -7.92 63.23 100.44
CA MET A 47 -7.70 61.99 101.22
C MET A 47 -7.26 60.87 100.27
N ASN A 48 -6.17 60.12 100.42
CA ASN A 48 -5.00 60.17 101.29
C ASN A 48 -3.95 59.26 100.61
N ASN A 49 -2.76 59.81 100.31
CA ASN A 49 -1.42 59.22 100.10
C ASN A 49 -1.14 57.87 99.38
N GLU A 50 -2.08 56.94 99.19
CA GLU A 50 -1.80 55.64 98.55
C GLU A 50 -1.90 55.70 97.01
N LYS A 51 -2.96 56.33 96.48
CA LYS A 51 -3.16 56.46 95.02
C LYS A 51 -2.06 57.27 94.32
N LEU A 52 -1.46 58.24 95.00
CA LEU A 52 -0.39 59.07 94.42
C LEU A 52 0.93 58.30 94.33
N ALA A 53 1.22 57.44 95.32
CA ALA A 53 2.37 56.55 95.29
C ALA A 53 2.23 55.45 94.24
N GLU A 54 1.01 54.94 94.03
CA GLU A 54 0.70 53.94 93.01
C GLU A 54 0.80 54.52 91.59
N ASN A 55 0.26 55.72 91.36
CA ASN A 55 0.46 56.44 90.09
C ASN A 55 1.94 56.77 89.83
N TYR A 56 2.72 57.12 90.85
CA TYR A 56 4.15 57.37 90.69
C TYR A 56 4.93 56.07 90.34
N LYS A 57 4.56 54.93 90.92
CA LYS A 57 5.12 53.62 90.54
C LYS A 57 4.77 53.24 89.11
N GLU A 58 3.53 53.45 88.69
CA GLU A 58 3.09 53.24 87.30
C GLU A 58 3.87 54.13 86.32
N ILE A 59 4.04 55.42 86.62
CA ILE A 59 4.84 56.35 85.78
C ILE A 59 6.30 55.89 85.68
N GLN A 60 6.92 55.45 86.78
CA GLN A 60 8.29 54.92 86.74
C GLN A 60 8.40 53.63 85.94
N LYS A 61 7.37 52.77 85.99
CA LYS A 61 7.30 51.53 85.20
C LYS A 61 7.16 51.82 83.70
N VAL A 62 6.29 52.76 83.32
CA VAL A 62 6.14 53.21 81.93
C VAL A 62 7.44 53.88 81.43
N LYS A 63 8.10 54.68 82.27
CA LYS A 63 9.38 55.31 81.93
C LYS A 63 10.50 54.29 81.73
N PHE A 64 10.54 53.23 82.54
CA PHE A 64 11.50 52.13 82.38
C PHE A 64 11.24 51.33 81.11
N GLN A 65 9.97 51.03 80.82
CA GLN A 65 9.56 50.37 79.57
C GLN A 65 9.91 51.21 78.33
N GLY A 66 9.73 52.54 78.39
CA GLY A 66 10.15 53.45 77.32
C GLY A 66 11.66 53.41 77.05
N ILE A 67 12.49 53.29 78.11
CA ILE A 67 13.94 53.16 77.96
C ILE A 67 14.33 51.81 77.32
N GLU A 68 13.67 50.71 77.67
CA GLU A 68 13.91 49.40 77.02
C GLU A 68 13.47 49.38 75.56
N ILE A 69 12.36 50.04 75.23
CA ILE A 69 11.91 50.21 73.85
C ILE A 69 12.94 50.99 73.04
N CYS A 70 13.44 52.13 73.55
CA CYS A 70 14.48 52.91 72.86
C CYS A 70 15.75 52.08 72.60
N LYS A 71 16.23 51.30 73.59
CA LYS A 71 17.39 50.41 73.41
C LYS A 71 17.15 49.34 72.34
N THR A 72 15.91 48.83 72.27
CA THR A 72 15.51 47.85 71.26
C THR A 72 15.48 48.48 69.87
N VAL A 73 14.93 49.68 69.74
CA VAL A 73 14.91 50.44 68.48
C VAL A 73 16.33 50.76 68.01
N ASP A 74 17.23 51.20 68.90
CA ASP A 74 18.62 51.47 68.56
C ASP A 74 19.35 50.20 68.07
N SER A 75 19.13 49.07 68.76
CA SER A 75 19.66 47.76 68.36
C SER A 75 19.14 47.31 66.99
N LEU A 76 17.86 47.54 66.70
CA LEU A 76 17.25 47.24 65.41
C LEU A 76 17.79 48.16 64.31
N ASN A 77 17.95 49.46 64.56
CA ASN A 77 18.52 50.40 63.60
C ASN A 77 19.94 50.00 63.20
N ILE A 78 20.79 49.63 64.18
CA ILE A 78 22.16 49.15 63.90
C ILE A 78 22.12 47.88 63.02
N LYS A 79 21.20 46.94 63.30
CA LYS A 79 21.03 45.74 62.48
C LYS A 79 20.57 46.08 61.06
N THR A 80 19.63 47.00 60.90
CA THR A 80 19.17 47.47 59.59
C THR A 80 20.31 48.10 58.81
N THR A 81 21.11 48.99 59.40
CA THR A 81 22.27 49.61 58.74
C THR A 81 23.29 48.55 58.29
N ASN A 82 23.59 47.56 59.14
CA ASN A 82 24.51 46.47 58.79
C ASN A 82 23.97 45.60 57.65
N ILE A 83 22.66 45.39 57.60
CA ILE A 83 21.99 44.65 56.51
C ILE A 83 22.08 45.44 55.21
N GLU A 84 21.78 46.75 55.23
CA GLU A 84 21.86 47.61 54.06
C GLU A 84 23.28 47.65 53.48
N GLN A 85 24.30 47.72 54.35
CA GLN A 85 25.70 47.67 53.93
C GLN A 85 26.06 46.34 53.26
N LYS A 86 25.64 45.21 53.83
CA LYS A 86 25.85 43.88 53.20
C LYS A 86 25.15 43.75 51.85
N VAL A 87 23.94 44.29 51.72
CA VAL A 87 23.22 44.30 50.44
C VAL A 87 23.98 45.10 49.39
N GLN A 88 24.60 46.22 49.79
CA GLN A 88 25.40 47.03 48.89
C GLN A 88 26.70 46.32 48.45
N GLU A 89 27.40 45.67 49.37
CA GLU A 89 28.59 44.87 49.06
C GLU A 89 28.28 43.72 48.09
N ILE A 90 27.17 43.01 48.30
CA ILE A 90 26.72 41.94 47.39
C ILE A 90 26.39 42.49 46.00
N LYS A 91 25.77 43.67 45.90
CA LYS A 91 25.49 44.32 44.61
C LYS A 91 26.77 44.67 43.86
N GLU A 92 27.77 45.20 44.56
CA GLU A 92 29.06 45.56 43.96
C GLU A 92 29.86 44.34 43.48
N GLU A 93 29.71 43.19 44.15
CA GLU A 93 30.32 41.93 43.73
C GLU A 93 29.62 41.29 42.52
N ILE A 94 28.29 41.34 42.48
CA ILE A 94 27.48 40.65 41.46
C ILE A 94 27.36 41.45 40.15
N ASN A 95 27.26 42.78 40.21
CA ASN A 95 27.04 43.61 39.03
C ASN A 95 28.10 43.45 37.92
N PRO A 96 29.42 43.37 38.23
CA PRO A 96 30.44 43.10 37.22
C PRO A 96 30.25 41.73 36.55
N GLN A 97 29.91 40.70 37.33
CA GLN A 97 29.69 39.34 36.84
C GLN A 97 28.48 39.25 35.90
N ILE A 98 27.38 39.95 36.23
CA ILE A 98 26.21 40.07 35.35
C ILE A 98 26.57 40.79 34.05
N LYS A 99 27.40 41.83 34.11
CA LYS A 99 27.83 42.58 32.92
C LYS A 99 28.69 41.73 31.98
N GLU A 100 29.59 40.94 32.54
CA GLU A 100 30.41 39.97 31.80
C GLU A 100 29.56 38.86 31.18
N MET A 101 28.62 38.28 31.93
CA MET A 101 27.65 37.31 31.40
C MET A 101 26.83 37.89 30.24
N ASN A 102 26.34 39.13 30.35
CA ASN A 102 25.57 39.77 29.28
C ASN A 102 26.42 40.02 28.03
N GLN A 103 27.71 40.33 28.17
CA GLN A 103 28.63 40.43 27.03
C GLN A 103 28.86 39.06 26.37
N ASN A 104 29.07 38.01 27.15
CA ASN A 104 29.25 36.65 26.62
C ASN A 104 27.98 36.14 25.90
N VAL A 105 26.79 36.39 26.46
CA VAL A 105 25.51 36.07 25.82
C VAL A 105 25.32 36.88 24.52
N HIS A 106 25.82 38.10 24.43
CA HIS A 106 25.76 38.89 23.20
C HIS A 106 26.69 38.32 22.11
N VAL A 107 27.88 37.87 22.49
CA VAL A 107 28.84 37.21 21.58
C VAL A 107 28.28 35.86 21.11
N GLU A 108 27.81 35.00 22.01
CA GLU A 108 27.21 33.70 21.66
C GLU A 108 25.98 33.87 20.76
N ASN A 109 25.11 34.86 21.02
CA ASN A 109 23.98 35.14 20.13
C ASN A 109 24.42 35.64 18.75
N SER A 110 25.55 36.36 18.66
CA SER A 110 26.10 36.81 17.37
C SER A 110 26.68 35.65 16.56
N GLU A 111 27.35 34.70 17.22
CA GLU A 111 27.84 33.46 16.62
C GLU A 111 26.68 32.54 16.21
N LEU A 112 25.65 32.42 17.04
CA LEU A 112 24.43 31.67 16.72
C LEU A 112 23.73 32.23 15.48
N LYS A 113 23.67 33.56 15.37
CA LYS A 113 23.09 34.25 14.20
C LYS A 113 23.94 34.08 12.94
N GLN A 114 25.27 34.05 13.06
CA GLN A 114 26.16 33.66 11.96
C GLN A 114 25.98 32.20 11.56
N LEU A 115 25.78 31.29 12.52
CA LEU A 115 25.54 29.88 12.27
C LEU A 115 24.17 29.64 11.63
N GLU A 116 23.14 30.37 12.04
CA GLU A 116 21.81 30.36 11.43
C GLU A 116 21.85 30.86 9.99
N ASN A 117 22.55 31.96 9.73
CA ASN A 117 22.76 32.47 8.37
C ASN A 117 23.54 31.48 7.50
N SER A 118 24.61 30.88 8.04
CA SER A 118 25.37 29.84 7.34
C SER A 118 24.54 28.59 7.05
N THR A 119 23.69 28.19 8.00
CA THR A 119 22.76 27.06 7.85
C THR A 119 21.69 27.35 6.79
N LYS A 120 21.20 28.59 6.74
CA LYS A 120 20.25 29.04 5.71
C LYS A 120 20.89 29.01 4.32
N GLU A 121 22.12 29.50 4.19
CA GLU A 121 22.87 29.49 2.93
C GLU A 121 23.16 28.04 2.46
N ILE A 122 23.52 27.14 3.37
CA ILE A 122 23.70 25.71 3.07
C ILE A 122 22.38 25.07 2.61
N LYS A 123 21.25 25.37 3.28
CA LYS A 123 19.93 24.87 2.88
C LYS A 123 19.53 25.36 1.49
N GLU A 124 19.79 26.63 1.17
CA GLU A 124 19.52 27.19 -0.16
C GLU A 124 20.39 26.51 -1.23
N LYS A 125 21.69 26.29 -0.96
CA LYS A 125 22.59 25.55 -1.88
C LYS A 125 22.13 24.09 -2.10
N ILE A 126 21.73 23.39 -1.04
CA ILE A 126 21.19 22.02 -1.14
C ILE A 126 19.89 22.03 -1.95
N LEU A 127 19.01 23.01 -1.74
CA LEU A 127 17.75 23.11 -2.47
C LEU A 127 17.97 23.41 -3.96
N GLU A 128 18.94 24.28 -4.29
CA GLU A 128 19.37 24.53 -5.66
C GLU A 128 19.94 23.27 -6.33
N GLU A 129 20.75 22.50 -5.61
CA GLU A 129 21.33 21.25 -6.11
C GLU A 129 20.28 20.15 -6.32
N ILE A 130 19.34 20.00 -5.37
CA ILE A 130 18.17 19.14 -5.53
C ILE A 130 17.36 19.55 -6.76
N ASN A 131 17.08 20.85 -6.93
CA ASN A 131 16.33 21.35 -8.08
C ASN A 131 17.06 21.13 -9.41
N ARG A 132 18.39 21.28 -9.44
CA ARG A 132 19.23 20.92 -10.61
C ARG A 132 19.10 19.42 -10.92
N ASN A 133 19.27 18.56 -9.93
CA ASN A 133 19.14 17.11 -10.09
C ASN A 133 17.73 16.70 -10.55
N PHE A 134 16.68 17.34 -10.04
CA PHE A 134 15.31 17.13 -10.52
C PHE A 134 15.11 17.60 -11.96
N MET A 135 15.72 18.71 -12.37
CA MET A 135 15.68 19.19 -13.75
C MET A 135 16.41 18.24 -14.69
N ASP A 136 17.60 17.76 -14.31
CA ASP A 136 18.36 16.77 -15.09
C ASP A 136 17.61 15.44 -15.20
N LEU A 137 16.98 14.98 -14.11
CA LEU A 137 16.11 13.82 -14.12
C LEU A 137 14.88 14.04 -15.02
N ARG A 138 14.27 15.23 -15.00
CA ARG A 138 13.13 15.57 -15.86
C ARG A 138 13.52 15.63 -17.33
N ILE A 139 14.71 16.13 -17.64
CA ILE A 139 15.29 16.13 -18.99
C ILE A 139 15.59 14.70 -19.42
N GLY A 140 16.18 13.88 -18.55
CA GLY A 140 16.45 12.46 -18.79
C GLY A 140 15.16 11.66 -19.04
N ILE A 141 14.13 11.88 -18.23
CA ILE A 141 12.80 11.29 -18.40
C ILE A 141 12.18 11.74 -19.73
N LYS A 142 12.18 13.04 -20.05
CA LYS A 142 11.67 13.53 -21.34
C LYS A 142 12.44 12.95 -22.54
N THR A 143 13.76 12.79 -22.40
CA THR A 143 14.60 12.19 -23.43
C THR A 143 14.30 10.70 -23.58
N ASN A 144 14.12 9.97 -22.47
CA ASN A 144 13.72 8.57 -22.47
C ASN A 144 12.30 8.39 -23.02
N PHE A 145 11.36 9.29 -22.73
CA PHE A 145 10.03 9.29 -23.35
C PHE A 145 10.11 9.53 -24.85
N LYS A 146 10.92 10.49 -25.32
CA LYS A 146 11.17 10.69 -26.76
C LYS A 146 11.87 9.49 -27.41
N THR A 147 12.76 8.82 -26.68
CA THR A 147 13.42 7.59 -27.13
C THR A 147 12.43 6.43 -27.17
N LEU A 148 11.52 6.33 -26.20
CA LEU A 148 10.43 5.33 -26.18
C LEU A 148 9.41 5.60 -27.29
N GLU A 149 9.03 6.85 -27.54
CA GLU A 149 8.23 7.26 -28.70
C GLU A 149 8.96 6.91 -30.00
N ARG A 150 10.27 7.17 -30.10
CA ARG A 150 11.09 6.74 -31.25
C ARG A 150 11.20 5.22 -31.37
N ILE A 151 11.27 4.47 -30.26
CA ILE A 151 11.29 3.00 -30.28
C ILE A 151 9.92 2.48 -30.72
N GLN A 152 8.82 3.08 -30.26
CA GLN A 152 7.48 2.77 -30.72
C GLN A 152 7.29 3.11 -32.21
N GLU A 153 7.80 4.26 -32.67
CA GLU A 153 7.83 4.63 -34.08
C GLU A 153 8.74 3.70 -34.88
N LEU A 154 9.89 3.27 -34.36
CA LEU A 154 10.80 2.32 -35.02
C LEU A 154 10.21 0.91 -35.07
N ASP A 155 9.47 0.48 -34.04
CA ASP A 155 8.72 -0.77 -34.06
C ASP A 155 7.53 -0.66 -35.03
N MET A 156 6.87 0.50 -35.11
CA MET A 156 5.84 0.76 -36.11
C MET A 156 6.43 0.80 -37.53
N ILE A 157 7.62 1.38 -37.72
CA ILE A 157 8.35 1.40 -38.99
C ILE A 157 8.85 0.00 -39.35
N LYS A 158 9.35 -0.79 -38.40
CA LYS A 158 9.68 -2.21 -38.61
C LYS A 158 8.44 -3.00 -39.00
N ASN A 159 7.31 -2.77 -38.35
CA ASN A 159 6.04 -3.41 -38.70
C ASN A 159 5.56 -3.00 -40.10
N ILE A 160 5.69 -1.72 -40.46
CA ILE A 160 5.39 -1.22 -41.81
C ILE A 160 6.38 -1.80 -42.84
N GLN A 161 7.66 -1.93 -42.53
CA GLN A 161 8.66 -2.55 -43.40
C GLN A 161 8.38 -4.05 -43.60
N VAL A 162 7.98 -4.77 -42.55
CA VAL A 162 7.51 -6.15 -42.64
C VAL A 162 6.27 -6.22 -43.53
N LEU A 163 5.24 -5.40 -43.29
CA LEU A 163 4.03 -5.34 -44.11
C LEU A 163 4.31 -4.96 -45.58
N THR A 164 5.27 -4.06 -45.82
CA THR A 164 5.65 -3.64 -47.18
C THR A 164 6.42 -4.76 -47.89
N THR A 165 7.33 -5.44 -47.20
CA THR A 165 8.08 -6.60 -47.73
C THR A 165 7.12 -7.74 -48.05
N MET A 166 6.14 -7.97 -47.19
CA MET A 166 5.06 -8.93 -47.40
C MET A 166 4.17 -8.58 -48.59
N ALA A 167 3.79 -7.30 -48.75
CA ALA A 167 2.98 -6.86 -49.88
C ALA A 167 3.74 -7.01 -51.21
N ILE A 168 5.05 -6.77 -51.21
CA ILE A 168 5.94 -7.00 -52.36
C ILE A 168 6.02 -8.50 -52.68
N GLN A 169 6.23 -9.36 -51.67
CA GLN A 169 6.22 -10.82 -51.85
C GLN A 169 4.87 -11.31 -52.38
N TYR A 170 3.76 -10.80 -51.85
CA TYR A 170 2.43 -11.15 -52.31
C TYR A 170 2.20 -10.71 -53.76
N GLY A 171 2.64 -9.50 -54.12
CA GLY A 171 2.63 -9.03 -55.51
C GLY A 171 3.42 -9.94 -56.45
N GLN A 172 4.64 -10.34 -56.06
CA GLN A 172 5.48 -11.26 -56.82
C GLN A 172 4.85 -12.67 -56.96
N ILE A 173 4.19 -13.16 -55.92
CA ILE A 173 3.43 -14.42 -55.94
C ILE A 173 2.26 -14.29 -56.93
N MET A 174 1.51 -13.19 -56.90
CA MET A 174 0.37 -12.95 -57.81
C MET A 174 0.82 -12.86 -59.27
N THR A 175 1.93 -12.18 -59.57
CA THR A 175 2.50 -12.13 -60.93
C THR A 175 2.92 -13.53 -61.42
N ARG A 176 3.48 -14.37 -60.54
CA ARG A 176 3.89 -15.75 -60.89
C ARG A 176 2.73 -16.74 -60.98
N ILE A 177 1.60 -16.45 -60.33
CA ILE A 177 0.33 -17.16 -60.52
C ILE A 177 -0.20 -16.87 -61.93
N GLU A 178 -0.11 -15.62 -62.38
CA GLU A 178 -0.45 -15.24 -63.77
C GLU A 178 0.49 -15.91 -64.80
N GLU A 179 1.74 -16.18 -64.42
CA GLU A 179 2.75 -16.86 -65.26
C GLU A 179 2.67 -18.42 -65.24
N GLY A 180 1.78 -19.02 -64.44
CA GLY A 180 1.45 -20.46 -64.51
C GLY A 180 2.37 -21.44 -63.75
N THR A 181 3.26 -20.96 -62.89
CA THR A 181 4.20 -21.79 -62.10
C THR A 181 3.63 -22.29 -60.76
N ILE A 182 2.63 -23.19 -60.80
CA ILE A 182 1.82 -23.60 -59.63
C ILE A 182 2.58 -24.50 -58.62
N LYS A 183 3.61 -25.24 -59.03
CA LYS A 183 4.28 -26.25 -58.17
C LYS A 183 5.26 -25.68 -57.13
N GLU A 184 5.96 -24.59 -57.43
CA GLU A 184 6.90 -23.96 -56.47
C GLU A 184 6.16 -23.21 -55.36
N ILE A 185 5.02 -22.59 -55.70
CA ILE A 185 4.14 -21.85 -54.78
C ILE A 185 3.62 -22.77 -53.66
N HIS A 186 3.31 -24.04 -53.98
CA HIS A 186 2.80 -25.00 -53.00
C HIS A 186 3.84 -25.40 -51.94
N MET A 187 5.14 -25.30 -52.28
CA MET A 187 6.25 -25.69 -51.41
C MET A 187 6.63 -24.55 -50.45
N GLU A 188 6.56 -23.29 -50.91
CA GLU A 188 6.94 -22.10 -50.14
C GLU A 188 5.85 -21.66 -49.13
N ILE A 189 4.57 -21.84 -49.47
CA ILE A 189 3.43 -21.63 -48.55
C ILE A 189 3.54 -22.57 -47.34
N ARG A 190 3.96 -23.82 -47.53
CA ARG A 190 4.15 -24.79 -46.42
C ARG A 190 5.25 -24.40 -45.43
N VAL A 191 6.26 -23.63 -45.87
CA VAL A 191 7.38 -23.20 -45.02
C VAL A 191 7.02 -21.96 -44.20
N THR A 192 6.21 -21.06 -44.74
CA THR A 192 5.80 -19.81 -44.07
C THR A 192 4.63 -20.00 -43.09
N ASP A 193 3.82 -21.04 -43.26
CA ASP A 193 2.67 -21.33 -42.37
C ASP A 193 3.06 -21.76 -40.95
N ARG A 194 4.29 -22.26 -40.72
CA ARG A 194 4.70 -22.80 -39.42
C ARG A 194 5.15 -21.76 -38.38
N THR A 195 5.43 -20.51 -38.76
CA THR A 195 6.11 -19.55 -37.85
C THR A 195 5.27 -18.34 -37.43
N ASN A 196 4.19 -17.98 -38.16
CA ASN A 196 3.48 -16.70 -37.92
C ASN A 196 1.94 -16.76 -37.97
N HIS A 197 1.33 -17.95 -38.04
CA HIS A 197 -0.09 -18.13 -38.33
C HIS A 197 -1.06 -17.42 -37.35
N LEU A 198 -0.70 -17.29 -36.07
CA LEU A 198 -1.59 -16.68 -35.06
C LEU A 198 -1.59 -15.15 -35.08
N PHE A 199 -0.45 -14.53 -35.41
CA PHE A 199 -0.34 -13.07 -35.51
C PHE A 199 -1.15 -12.55 -36.71
N TYR A 200 -1.08 -13.24 -37.86
CA TYR A 200 -1.89 -12.94 -39.05
C TYR A 200 -3.39 -13.09 -38.82
N LYS A 201 -3.82 -14.14 -38.12
CA LYS A 201 -5.25 -14.42 -37.91
C LYS A 201 -5.90 -13.40 -36.98
N ASN A 202 -5.19 -12.93 -35.96
CA ASN A 202 -5.68 -11.88 -35.06
C ASN A 202 -5.71 -10.50 -35.72
N TYR A 203 -4.75 -10.20 -36.61
CA TYR A 203 -4.70 -8.93 -37.34
C TYR A 203 -5.74 -8.86 -38.48
N LEU A 204 -5.92 -9.93 -39.24
CA LEU A 204 -6.94 -10.02 -40.31
C LEU A 204 -8.38 -10.04 -39.75
N ASN A 205 -8.59 -10.62 -38.56
CA ASN A 205 -9.87 -10.55 -37.86
C ASN A 205 -10.23 -9.16 -37.33
N MET A 206 -9.35 -8.15 -37.42
CA MET A 206 -9.75 -6.76 -37.15
C MET A 206 -10.51 -6.12 -38.33
N GLY A 207 -10.39 -6.67 -39.54
CA GLY A 207 -10.91 -6.04 -40.76
C GLY A 207 -12.33 -6.47 -41.18
N THR A 208 -12.84 -7.61 -40.71
CA THR A 208 -14.13 -8.13 -41.19
C THR A 208 -14.83 -8.95 -40.10
N HIS A 209 -15.52 -8.31 -39.16
CA HIS A 209 -16.56 -9.00 -38.39
C HIS A 209 -17.76 -8.08 -38.22
N GLU A 210 -18.91 -8.59 -38.64
CA GLU A 210 -20.22 -8.12 -38.20
C GLU A 210 -20.20 -7.87 -36.69
N ASN A 211 -20.96 -6.87 -36.26
CA ASN A 211 -21.03 -6.28 -34.92
C ASN A 211 -21.53 -7.27 -33.83
N ARG A 212 -20.89 -8.43 -33.67
CA ARG A 212 -21.21 -9.45 -32.66
C ARG A 212 -20.52 -9.08 -31.35
N ARG A 213 -21.32 -8.87 -30.31
CA ARG A 213 -20.86 -8.59 -28.94
C ARG A 213 -19.90 -9.69 -28.49
N SER A 214 -18.75 -9.30 -27.97
CA SER A 214 -17.73 -10.23 -27.45
C SER A 214 -18.04 -10.56 -25.99
N LEU A 215 -17.81 -11.81 -25.57
CA LEU A 215 -17.98 -12.23 -24.19
C LEU A 215 -16.77 -11.79 -23.35
N THR A 216 -17.02 -11.20 -22.18
CA THR A 216 -15.99 -10.79 -21.22
C THR A 216 -16.07 -11.62 -19.94
N ILE A 217 -14.93 -12.13 -19.48
CA ILE A 217 -14.82 -12.96 -18.28
C ILE A 217 -13.64 -12.46 -17.43
N SER A 218 -13.86 -12.26 -16.13
CA SER A 218 -12.83 -11.86 -15.17
C SER A 218 -12.72 -12.87 -14.03
N ALA A 219 -11.54 -12.93 -13.41
CA ALA A 219 -11.31 -13.70 -12.18
C ALA A 219 -10.46 -12.89 -11.20
N TRP A 220 -10.82 -12.93 -9.92
CA TRP A 220 -10.15 -12.16 -8.88
C TRP A 220 -10.19 -12.86 -7.53
N ASN A 221 -9.03 -13.12 -6.93
CA ASN A 221 -8.92 -13.50 -5.53
C ASN A 221 -9.11 -12.27 -4.62
N VAL A 222 -10.29 -12.18 -3.99
CA VAL A 222 -10.70 -11.00 -3.20
C VAL A 222 -10.30 -11.07 -1.72
N ARG A 223 -9.73 -12.18 -1.24
CA ARG A 223 -9.26 -12.33 0.16
C ARG A 223 -10.26 -11.87 1.21
N GLY A 224 -11.48 -12.38 1.11
CA GLY A 224 -12.62 -12.03 1.93
C GLY A 224 -13.44 -10.91 1.31
N LEU A 225 -14.68 -11.25 0.93
CA LEU A 225 -15.60 -10.29 0.32
C LEU A 225 -16.15 -9.30 1.35
N GLY A 226 -16.60 -9.78 2.50
CA GLY A 226 -16.98 -8.94 3.65
C GLY A 226 -17.84 -7.73 3.27
N ASP A 227 -17.39 -6.55 3.70
CA ASP A 227 -18.05 -5.27 3.42
C ASP A 227 -17.58 -4.64 2.09
N LYS A 228 -16.61 -5.24 1.37
CA LYS A 228 -16.17 -4.75 0.05
C LYS A 228 -17.31 -4.70 -0.96
N ILE A 229 -18.32 -5.55 -0.79
CA ILE A 229 -19.52 -5.55 -1.64
C ILE A 229 -20.36 -4.27 -1.51
N GLN A 230 -20.13 -3.47 -0.46
CA GLN A 230 -20.78 -2.17 -0.24
C GLN A 230 -19.96 -1.01 -0.83
N ASP A 231 -18.71 -1.26 -1.21
CA ASP A 231 -17.82 -0.26 -1.79
C ASP A 231 -18.12 -0.09 -3.30
N GLU A 232 -18.50 1.13 -3.69
CA GLU A 232 -18.83 1.45 -5.08
C GLU A 232 -17.64 1.24 -6.02
N LEU A 233 -16.40 1.54 -5.59
CA LEU A 233 -15.19 1.33 -6.40
C LEU A 233 -14.93 -0.16 -6.61
N PHE A 234 -15.20 -0.99 -5.60
CA PHE A 234 -15.11 -2.43 -5.73
C PHE A 234 -16.16 -2.97 -6.72
N ILE A 235 -17.40 -2.51 -6.62
CA ILE A 235 -18.48 -2.90 -7.54
C ILE A 235 -18.19 -2.42 -8.97
N ASP A 236 -17.58 -1.25 -9.15
CA ASP A 236 -17.19 -0.73 -10.45
C ASP A 236 -16.11 -1.58 -11.14
N LYS A 237 -15.36 -2.40 -10.39
CA LYS A 237 -14.46 -3.41 -11.00
C LYS A 237 -15.21 -4.67 -11.49
N ILE A 238 -16.46 -4.88 -11.08
CA ILE A 238 -17.30 -6.03 -11.46
C ILE A 238 -18.15 -5.66 -12.68
N GLN A 239 -17.51 -5.53 -13.85
CA GLN A 239 -18.15 -5.10 -15.10
C GLN A 239 -18.23 -6.19 -16.19
N SER A 240 -17.46 -7.28 -16.04
CA SER A 240 -17.44 -8.35 -17.05
C SER A 240 -18.79 -9.06 -17.14
N ASP A 241 -19.07 -9.71 -18.26
CA ASP A 241 -20.31 -10.48 -18.41
C ASP A 241 -20.37 -11.64 -17.42
N ILE A 242 -19.20 -12.22 -17.11
CA ILE A 242 -19.00 -13.20 -16.04
C ILE A 242 -17.82 -12.73 -15.16
N ASN A 243 -18.00 -12.67 -13.85
CA ASN A 243 -16.97 -12.30 -12.88
C ASN A 243 -16.82 -13.41 -11.84
N ILE A 244 -15.61 -13.95 -11.70
CA ILE A 244 -15.27 -15.01 -10.76
C ILE A 244 -14.55 -14.38 -9.57
N LEU A 245 -15.12 -14.49 -8.38
CA LEU A 245 -14.48 -14.08 -7.13
C LEU A 245 -14.04 -15.31 -6.34
N LEU A 246 -12.77 -15.32 -5.93
CA LEU A 246 -12.15 -16.39 -5.15
C LEU A 246 -11.81 -15.90 -3.75
N GLU A 247 -11.62 -16.85 -2.82
CA GLU A 247 -11.46 -16.56 -1.39
C GLU A 247 -12.52 -15.61 -0.84
N THR A 248 -13.77 -15.78 -1.24
CA THR A 248 -14.85 -14.87 -0.83
C THR A 248 -15.14 -14.92 0.67
N TRP A 249 -14.72 -16.00 1.34
CA TRP A 249 -14.94 -16.27 2.76
C TRP A 249 -16.42 -16.12 3.15
N LYS A 250 -17.32 -16.45 2.21
CA LYS A 250 -18.77 -16.45 2.39
C LYS A 250 -19.18 -17.55 3.38
N GLY A 251 -19.97 -17.18 4.39
CA GLY A 251 -20.66 -18.11 5.28
C GLY A 251 -22.07 -18.43 4.77
N GLU A 252 -22.71 -19.47 5.33
CA GLU A 252 -24.06 -19.93 4.92
C GLU A 252 -25.13 -18.83 5.00
N CYS A 253 -25.06 -17.96 6.01
CA CYS A 253 -26.09 -16.94 6.25
C CYS A 253 -25.89 -15.62 5.49
N LYS A 254 -24.80 -15.47 4.73
CA LYS A 254 -24.52 -14.22 4.01
C LYS A 254 -24.94 -14.35 2.56
N ASP A 255 -25.74 -13.41 2.07
CA ASP A 255 -26.10 -13.31 0.66
C ASP A 255 -25.42 -12.09 0.04
N TYR A 256 -24.51 -12.33 -0.91
CA TYR A 256 -23.76 -11.27 -1.58
C TYR A 256 -24.36 -11.10 -2.97
N LYS A 257 -25.41 -10.29 -3.08
CA LYS A 257 -26.12 -10.03 -4.35
C LYS A 257 -25.66 -8.71 -4.96
N ILE A 258 -25.53 -8.70 -6.28
CA ILE A 258 -25.34 -7.49 -7.08
C ILE A 258 -26.54 -7.42 -8.03
N LEU A 259 -27.25 -6.29 -8.05
CA LEU A 259 -28.59 -6.18 -8.67
C LEU A 259 -28.63 -6.63 -10.15
N SER A 260 -27.58 -6.32 -10.93
CA SER A 260 -27.50 -6.60 -12.37
C SER A 260 -27.03 -8.03 -12.69
N TYR A 261 -26.66 -8.82 -11.67
CA TYR A 261 -26.06 -10.13 -11.82
C TYR A 261 -26.90 -11.22 -11.16
N ASN A 262 -26.92 -12.38 -11.79
CA ASN A 262 -27.22 -13.63 -11.11
C ASN A 262 -25.96 -14.14 -10.42
N THR A 263 -26.15 -14.99 -9.41
CA THR A 263 -25.06 -15.44 -8.55
C THR A 263 -25.11 -16.95 -8.36
N ILE A 264 -23.99 -17.62 -8.58
CA ILE A 264 -23.77 -19.00 -8.14
C ILE A 264 -22.60 -18.97 -7.16
N SER A 265 -22.72 -19.65 -6.03
CA SER A 265 -21.65 -19.67 -5.03
C SER A 265 -21.38 -21.07 -4.51
N LYS A 266 -20.10 -21.39 -4.35
CA LYS A 266 -19.63 -22.58 -3.65
C LYS A 266 -18.97 -22.14 -2.35
N ILE A 267 -19.61 -22.47 -1.23
CA ILE A 267 -19.11 -22.16 0.11
C ILE A 267 -18.35 -23.34 0.68
N ARG A 268 -17.39 -23.05 1.56
CA ARG A 268 -16.67 -24.09 2.30
C ARG A 268 -17.48 -24.51 3.53
N LYS A 269 -17.94 -25.77 3.56
CA LYS A 269 -18.83 -26.27 4.63
C LYS A 269 -18.15 -26.39 6.00
N LYS A 270 -16.84 -26.68 6.05
CA LYS A 270 -16.12 -26.89 7.31
C LYS A 270 -15.41 -25.60 7.78
N LYS A 271 -15.95 -24.96 8.82
CA LYS A 271 -15.23 -23.95 9.62
C LYS A 271 -14.35 -24.66 10.65
N LYS A 272 -13.09 -24.23 10.88
CA LYS A 272 -12.31 -24.80 12.00
C LYS A 272 -13.05 -24.52 13.30
N LYS A 273 -12.99 -25.46 14.26
CA LYS A 273 -13.61 -25.32 15.59
C LYS A 273 -13.26 -23.99 16.28
N ASN A 274 -12.06 -23.46 16.02
CA ASN A 274 -11.56 -22.19 16.59
C ASN A 274 -11.36 -21.07 15.54
N ALA A 275 -11.80 -21.24 14.29
CA ALA A 275 -11.61 -20.20 13.29
C ALA A 275 -12.54 -19.01 13.57
N ARG A 276 -11.96 -17.82 13.71
CA ARG A 276 -12.72 -16.57 13.84
C ARG A 276 -13.48 -16.21 12.56
N ARG A 277 -12.99 -16.62 11.38
CA ARG A 277 -13.55 -16.30 10.05
C ARG A 277 -13.71 -17.55 9.17
N HIS A 278 -14.55 -17.44 8.14
CA HIS A 278 -14.61 -18.43 7.07
C HIS A 278 -13.37 -18.34 6.16
N SER A 279 -13.13 -19.35 5.33
CA SER A 279 -11.97 -19.40 4.41
C SER A 279 -12.36 -20.05 3.08
N GLY A 280 -11.61 -19.73 2.02
CA GLY A 280 -11.88 -20.19 0.66
C GLY A 280 -13.20 -19.64 0.11
N GLY A 281 -13.87 -20.43 -0.73
CA GLY A 281 -15.18 -20.10 -1.31
C GLY A 281 -15.09 -19.34 -2.62
N ILE A 282 -15.97 -19.70 -3.54
CA ILE A 282 -16.05 -19.19 -4.91
C ILE A 282 -17.42 -18.57 -5.12
N ILE A 283 -17.47 -17.38 -5.72
CA ILE A 283 -18.70 -16.77 -6.21
C ILE A 283 -18.51 -16.46 -7.68
N VAL A 284 -19.47 -16.84 -8.52
CA VAL A 284 -19.54 -16.43 -9.91
C VAL A 284 -20.76 -15.53 -10.08
N TYR A 285 -20.51 -14.29 -10.47
CA TYR A 285 -21.51 -13.34 -10.93
C TYR A 285 -21.60 -13.41 -12.45
N TYR A 286 -22.81 -13.51 -13.01
CA TYR A 286 -23.02 -13.38 -14.45
C TYR A 286 -24.22 -12.51 -14.74
N LYS A 287 -24.13 -11.67 -15.77
CA LYS A 287 -25.19 -10.70 -16.07
C LYS A 287 -26.51 -11.42 -16.32
N LYS A 288 -27.61 -10.84 -15.82
CA LYS A 288 -28.96 -11.40 -16.01
C LYS A 288 -29.32 -11.61 -17.48
N GLU A 289 -28.81 -10.76 -18.37
CA GLU A 289 -29.02 -10.83 -19.82
C GLU A 289 -28.45 -12.11 -20.47
N ILE A 290 -27.37 -12.68 -19.93
CA ILE A 290 -26.75 -13.90 -20.47
C ILE A 290 -27.17 -15.18 -19.73
N ALA A 291 -28.07 -15.06 -18.76
CA ALA A 291 -28.45 -16.17 -17.87
C ALA A 291 -29.03 -17.38 -18.63
N LYS A 292 -29.71 -17.15 -19.76
CA LYS A 292 -30.30 -18.21 -20.57
C LYS A 292 -29.26 -19.12 -21.22
N GLY A 293 -28.04 -18.63 -21.46
CA GLY A 293 -26.95 -19.42 -22.04
C GLY A 293 -26.05 -20.07 -20.99
N ILE A 294 -26.32 -19.90 -19.69
CA ILE A 294 -25.45 -20.40 -18.62
C ILE A 294 -26.15 -21.52 -17.86
N THR A 295 -25.52 -22.68 -17.83
CA THR A 295 -25.94 -23.83 -17.04
C THR A 295 -24.90 -24.14 -15.97
N ASN A 296 -25.32 -24.19 -14.69
CA ASN A 296 -24.44 -24.61 -13.59
C ASN A 296 -24.28 -26.14 -13.58
N ILE A 297 -23.04 -26.62 -13.69
CA ILE A 297 -22.73 -28.05 -13.64
C ILE A 297 -22.52 -28.45 -12.18
N ASN A 298 -23.60 -28.87 -11.52
CA ASN A 298 -23.60 -29.31 -10.12
C ASN A 298 -22.89 -30.67 -9.88
N GLY A 299 -22.06 -31.15 -10.82
CA GLY A 299 -21.46 -32.48 -10.78
C GLY A 299 -20.23 -32.64 -9.90
N THR A 300 -19.53 -31.56 -9.54
CA THR A 300 -18.24 -31.70 -8.84
C THR A 300 -18.40 -31.71 -7.31
N LYS A 301 -17.89 -32.78 -6.68
CA LYS A 301 -17.82 -32.89 -5.21
C LYS A 301 -16.81 -31.90 -4.60
N SER A 302 -15.89 -31.37 -5.41
CA SER A 302 -14.84 -30.44 -4.96
C SER A 302 -15.39 -29.11 -4.48
N GLN A 303 -15.00 -28.67 -3.28
CA GLN A 303 -15.37 -27.33 -2.76
C GLN A 303 -14.55 -26.19 -3.38
N ASN A 304 -13.54 -26.53 -4.17
CA ASN A 304 -12.52 -25.65 -4.72
C ASN A 304 -12.70 -25.37 -6.22
N ARG A 305 -13.76 -25.93 -6.83
CA ARG A 305 -14.06 -25.80 -8.26
C ARG A 305 -15.55 -25.65 -8.50
N LEU A 306 -15.92 -24.76 -9.41
CA LEU A 306 -17.28 -24.54 -9.87
C LEU A 306 -17.27 -24.49 -11.39
N TRP A 307 -18.05 -25.37 -12.01
CA TRP A 307 -18.12 -25.50 -13.46
C TRP A 307 -19.42 -24.91 -13.99
N LEU A 308 -19.32 -24.12 -15.05
CA LEU A 308 -20.43 -23.59 -15.83
C LEU A 308 -20.30 -24.09 -17.26
N LYS A 309 -21.43 -24.46 -17.85
CA LYS A 309 -21.58 -24.65 -19.29
C LYS A 309 -22.12 -23.36 -19.90
N LEU A 310 -21.45 -22.85 -20.92
CA LEU A 310 -21.90 -21.75 -21.76
C LEU A 310 -22.36 -22.33 -23.09
N GLU A 311 -23.64 -22.15 -23.39
CA GLU A 311 -24.33 -22.79 -24.51
C GLU A 311 -23.95 -22.16 -25.84
N LYS A 312 -23.47 -22.98 -26.77
CA LYS A 312 -22.97 -22.54 -28.07
C LYS A 312 -24.02 -21.81 -28.90
N GLU A 313 -25.27 -22.25 -28.84
CA GLU A 313 -26.37 -21.65 -29.60
C GLU A 313 -26.70 -20.25 -29.10
N PHE A 314 -26.62 -20.03 -27.78
CA PHE A 314 -26.86 -18.72 -27.18
C PHE A 314 -25.73 -17.74 -27.47
N PHE A 315 -24.47 -18.19 -27.33
CA PHE A 315 -23.30 -17.32 -27.50
C PHE A 315 -22.76 -17.28 -28.93
N GLY A 316 -23.32 -18.06 -29.86
CA GLY A 316 -22.83 -18.18 -31.23
C GLY A 316 -21.45 -18.83 -31.34
N PHE A 317 -21.11 -19.72 -30.41
CA PHE A 317 -19.86 -20.49 -30.45
C PHE A 317 -19.98 -21.69 -31.40
N LYS A 318 -18.83 -22.21 -31.87
CA LYS A 318 -18.82 -23.47 -32.64
C LYS A 318 -19.21 -24.67 -31.76
N GLU A 319 -18.78 -24.64 -30.51
CA GLU A 319 -18.95 -25.69 -29.52
C GLU A 319 -19.27 -25.06 -28.17
N ASP A 320 -19.85 -25.83 -27.25
CA ASP A 320 -20.12 -25.34 -25.91
C ASP A 320 -18.80 -24.98 -25.20
N LEU A 321 -18.82 -23.97 -24.34
CA LEU A 321 -17.66 -23.60 -23.52
C LEU A 321 -17.88 -23.99 -22.07
N TYR A 322 -16.97 -24.78 -21.53
CA TYR A 322 -16.97 -25.23 -20.14
C TYR A 322 -15.99 -24.37 -19.34
N LEU A 323 -16.55 -23.45 -18.55
CA LEU A 323 -15.82 -22.53 -17.69
C LEU A 323 -15.67 -23.12 -16.28
N CYS A 324 -14.44 -23.28 -15.81
CA CYS A 324 -14.12 -23.67 -14.44
C CYS A 324 -13.59 -22.47 -13.66
N ALA A 325 -14.34 -22.02 -12.67
CA ALA A 325 -13.82 -21.17 -11.62
C ALA A 325 -13.10 -22.04 -10.59
N ILE A 326 -11.81 -21.80 -10.38
CA ILE A 326 -10.94 -22.68 -9.59
C ILE A 326 -10.13 -21.90 -8.55
N TYR A 327 -10.02 -22.49 -7.36
CA TYR A 327 -9.12 -22.05 -6.29
C TYR A 327 -8.35 -23.26 -5.77
N VAL A 328 -7.05 -23.35 -6.07
CA VAL A 328 -6.18 -24.40 -5.49
C VAL A 328 -5.54 -23.83 -4.23
N PRO A 329 -5.76 -24.43 -3.04
CA PRO A 329 -5.12 -23.95 -1.81
C PRO A 329 -3.59 -24.04 -1.88
N PRO A 330 -2.86 -23.21 -1.13
CA PRO A 330 -1.40 -23.36 -0.98
C PRO A 330 -1.03 -24.74 -0.42
N ILE A 331 0.12 -25.29 -0.82
CA ILE A 331 0.57 -26.64 -0.40
C ILE A 331 0.61 -26.85 1.12
N ASN A 332 0.97 -25.80 1.85
CA ASN A 332 1.08 -25.82 3.31
C ASN A 332 -0.27 -25.59 4.01
N SER A 333 -1.37 -25.49 3.25
CA SER A 333 -2.71 -25.38 3.81
C SER A 333 -3.12 -26.73 4.38
N ASN A 334 -3.69 -26.74 5.59
CA ASN A 334 -4.27 -27.94 6.21
C ASN A 334 -5.44 -28.57 5.42
N TYR A 335 -5.79 -27.99 4.29
CA TYR A 335 -6.84 -28.46 3.39
C TYR A 335 -6.38 -28.57 1.94
N PHE A 336 -5.07 -28.52 1.73
CA PHE A 336 -4.51 -28.87 0.45
C PHE A 336 -4.78 -30.36 0.22
N GLU A 337 -5.54 -30.65 -0.82
CA GLU A 337 -5.68 -31.98 -1.38
C GLU A 337 -5.09 -31.88 -2.79
N ASN A 338 -4.05 -32.66 -3.07
CA ASN A 338 -3.47 -32.70 -4.41
C ASN A 338 -4.45 -33.40 -5.36
N ASP A 339 -5.31 -32.62 -5.98
CA ASP A 339 -6.48 -33.10 -6.72
C ASP A 339 -6.36 -32.83 -8.24
N TYR A 340 -5.12 -32.68 -8.74
CA TYR A 340 -4.85 -32.48 -10.17
C TYR A 340 -5.36 -33.66 -11.01
N ASN A 341 -5.29 -34.89 -10.52
CA ASN A 341 -5.82 -36.07 -11.22
C ASN A 341 -7.35 -36.00 -11.39
N LEU A 342 -8.09 -35.53 -10.37
CA LEU A 342 -9.54 -35.36 -10.51
C LEU A 342 -9.86 -34.19 -11.44
N LEU A 343 -9.09 -33.11 -11.36
CA LEU A 343 -9.22 -31.99 -12.28
C LEU A 343 -9.00 -32.42 -13.74
N GLU A 344 -7.96 -33.22 -14.01
CA GLU A 344 -7.69 -33.78 -15.34
C GLU A 344 -8.84 -34.66 -15.83
N ASN A 345 -9.39 -35.52 -14.97
CA ASN A 345 -10.57 -36.32 -15.30
C ASN A 345 -11.82 -35.46 -15.60
N GLU A 346 -12.03 -34.38 -14.83
CA GLU A 346 -13.10 -33.41 -15.08
C GLU A 346 -12.89 -32.72 -16.44
N ILE A 347 -11.66 -32.23 -16.72
CA ILE A 347 -11.30 -31.61 -17.99
C ILE A 347 -11.52 -32.57 -19.15
N SER A 348 -11.01 -33.80 -19.07
CA SER A 348 -11.20 -34.84 -20.09
C SER A 348 -12.68 -35.15 -20.34
N THR A 349 -13.51 -35.09 -19.29
CA THR A 349 -14.97 -35.31 -19.42
C THR A 349 -15.67 -34.19 -20.17
N TYR A 350 -15.31 -32.95 -19.90
CA TYR A 350 -15.94 -31.78 -20.52
C TYR A 350 -15.33 -31.44 -21.90
N ALA A 351 -14.04 -31.73 -22.11
CA ALA A 351 -13.36 -31.54 -23.39
C ALA A 351 -13.94 -32.41 -24.51
N ARG A 352 -14.57 -33.54 -24.16
CA ARG A 352 -15.35 -34.38 -25.10
C ARG A 352 -16.66 -33.76 -25.56
N GLN A 353 -17.18 -32.76 -24.84
CA GLN A 353 -18.47 -32.13 -25.10
C GLN A 353 -18.34 -30.69 -25.61
N GLY A 354 -17.19 -30.07 -25.41
CA GLY A 354 -16.93 -28.71 -25.81
C GLY A 354 -15.50 -28.29 -25.52
N ARG A 355 -15.27 -26.98 -25.45
CA ARG A 355 -13.96 -26.41 -25.16
C ARG A 355 -13.87 -25.96 -23.71
N ILE A 356 -12.64 -25.82 -23.23
CA ILE A 356 -12.34 -25.64 -21.82
C ILE A 356 -11.74 -24.26 -21.60
N LEU A 357 -12.20 -23.59 -20.53
CA LEU A 357 -11.60 -22.39 -19.97
C LEU A 357 -11.54 -22.55 -18.45
N LEU A 358 -10.34 -22.55 -17.87
CA LEU A 358 -10.12 -22.50 -16.43
C LEU A 358 -9.68 -21.09 -16.07
N MET A 359 -10.22 -20.53 -14.99
CA MET A 359 -9.76 -19.25 -14.46
C MET A 359 -9.72 -19.26 -12.94
N GLY A 360 -8.58 -18.82 -12.39
CA GLY A 360 -8.46 -18.53 -10.97
C GLY A 360 -7.08 -18.71 -10.37
N ASP A 361 -7.04 -18.65 -9.04
CA ASP A 361 -5.83 -18.78 -8.22
C ASP A 361 -5.48 -20.26 -8.06
N MET A 362 -4.35 -20.64 -8.63
CA MET A 362 -3.84 -22.01 -8.59
C MET A 362 -2.73 -22.21 -7.56
N ASN A 363 -2.29 -21.14 -6.89
CA ASN A 363 -1.10 -21.13 -6.03
C ASN A 363 0.12 -21.82 -6.69
N ALA A 364 0.17 -21.76 -8.03
CA ALA A 364 1.12 -22.45 -8.88
C ALA A 364 2.07 -21.42 -9.50
N ARG A 365 3.36 -21.51 -9.23
CA ARG A 365 4.36 -20.66 -9.88
C ARG A 365 4.98 -21.48 -10.99
N THR A 366 4.77 -21.07 -12.24
CA THR A 366 5.15 -21.85 -13.43
C THR A 366 6.49 -21.42 -14.02
N GLY A 367 7.06 -20.31 -13.55
CA GLY A 367 8.25 -19.72 -14.16
C GLY A 367 8.02 -19.39 -15.63
N LYS A 368 9.09 -19.52 -16.41
CA LYS A 368 9.07 -19.46 -17.88
C LYS A 368 8.96 -20.83 -18.54
N CYS A 369 8.60 -21.86 -17.77
CA CYS A 369 8.50 -23.21 -18.30
C CYS A 369 7.33 -23.31 -19.30
N PRO A 370 7.50 -24.07 -20.39
CA PRO A 370 6.49 -24.24 -21.43
C PRO A 370 5.30 -25.06 -20.92
N ASP A 371 4.12 -24.67 -21.37
CA ASP A 371 2.80 -25.32 -21.19
C ASP A 371 2.41 -26.12 -22.46
N PHE A 372 3.41 -26.57 -23.20
CA PHE A 372 3.30 -27.31 -24.47
C PHE A 372 4.48 -28.28 -24.62
N ILE A 373 4.34 -29.27 -25.50
CA ILE A 373 5.39 -30.24 -25.82
C ILE A 373 6.46 -29.53 -26.67
N THR A 374 7.68 -29.43 -26.13
CA THR A 374 8.80 -28.79 -26.84
C THR A 374 9.42 -29.76 -27.85
N GLY A 375 9.64 -29.29 -29.08
CA GLY A 375 10.27 -30.05 -30.15
C GLY A 375 9.36 -31.12 -30.74
N ASP A 376 8.05 -31.03 -30.55
CA ASP A 376 7.08 -32.04 -30.99
C ASP A 376 7.13 -32.24 -32.51
N SER A 377 7.09 -31.13 -33.26
CA SER A 377 7.20 -31.14 -34.71
C SER A 377 8.54 -31.69 -35.24
N CYS A 378 9.63 -31.52 -34.48
CA CYS A 378 10.98 -31.98 -34.84
C CYS A 378 11.17 -33.49 -34.59
N GLN A 379 10.46 -34.05 -33.59
CA GLN A 379 10.52 -35.47 -33.28
C GLN A 379 9.89 -36.32 -34.39
N ILE A 380 8.90 -35.79 -35.10
CA ILE A 380 8.21 -36.47 -36.21
C ILE A 380 9.08 -36.54 -37.47
N ASN A 381 9.89 -35.51 -37.76
CA ASN A 381 10.66 -35.43 -39.01
C ASN A 381 12.02 -36.16 -38.97
N ASN A 382 12.47 -36.62 -37.79
CA ASN A 382 13.82 -37.15 -37.58
C ASN A 382 13.90 -38.67 -37.42
N PHE A 383 12.77 -39.38 -37.47
CA PHE A 383 12.73 -40.83 -37.42
C PHE A 383 12.07 -41.37 -38.70
N ASP A 384 12.42 -42.60 -39.07
CA ASP A 384 11.59 -43.51 -39.88
C ASP A 384 10.25 -43.85 -39.14
N ALA A 385 9.66 -42.89 -38.43
CA ALA A 385 8.55 -42.98 -37.49
C ALA A 385 7.18 -42.71 -38.14
N GLU A 386 7.11 -42.59 -39.48
CA GLU A 386 5.82 -42.58 -40.19
C GLU A 386 4.98 -43.83 -39.86
N ASN A 387 5.58 -44.91 -39.35
CA ASN A 387 4.89 -46.13 -38.94
C ASN A 387 4.66 -46.30 -37.41
N LEU A 388 5.12 -45.37 -36.56
CA LEU A 388 5.02 -45.49 -35.09
C LEU A 388 4.09 -44.47 -34.43
N ILE A 389 3.74 -43.40 -35.14
CA ILE A 389 2.85 -42.36 -34.62
C ILE A 389 1.46 -42.60 -35.20
N PRO A 390 0.41 -42.71 -34.36
CA PRO A 390 -0.94 -42.91 -34.86
C PRO A 390 -1.38 -41.74 -35.75
N ASP A 391 -2.13 -42.01 -36.82
CA ASP A 391 -2.65 -40.98 -37.76
C ASP A 391 -3.49 -39.88 -37.09
N TYR A 392 -4.03 -40.15 -35.89
CA TYR A 392 -4.81 -39.21 -35.09
C TYR A 392 -3.95 -38.34 -34.16
N TYR A 393 -2.63 -38.46 -34.19
CA TYR A 393 -1.74 -37.61 -33.39
C TYR A 393 -1.70 -36.20 -33.97
N GLU A 394 -2.15 -35.24 -33.17
CA GLU A 394 -2.04 -33.82 -33.52
C GLU A 394 -0.78 -33.24 -32.89
N VAL A 395 0.07 -32.61 -33.70
CA VAL A 395 1.27 -31.92 -33.22
C VAL A 395 0.87 -30.75 -32.32
N ASP A 396 1.57 -30.56 -31.22
CA ASP A 396 1.36 -29.46 -30.29
C ASP A 396 1.91 -28.14 -30.84
N THR A 397 1.16 -27.04 -30.73
CA THR A 397 1.64 -25.74 -31.22
C THR A 397 2.55 -25.08 -30.20
N GLU A 398 3.81 -24.88 -30.59
CA GLU A 398 4.85 -24.22 -29.78
C GLU A 398 4.70 -22.70 -29.77
N ILE A 399 3.79 -22.20 -28.94
CA ILE A 399 3.65 -20.76 -28.71
C ILE A 399 4.29 -20.47 -27.36
N ALA A 400 5.31 -19.62 -27.31
CA ALA A 400 5.89 -19.18 -26.04
C ALA A 400 5.01 -18.12 -25.36
N ARG A 401 5.14 -18.00 -24.03
CA ARG A 401 4.55 -16.92 -23.23
C ARG A 401 5.64 -16.21 -22.44
N ASN A 402 5.44 -14.93 -22.17
CA ASN A 402 6.27 -14.21 -21.21
C ASN A 402 5.78 -14.44 -19.78
N ASN A 403 6.67 -14.28 -18.82
CA ASN A 403 6.34 -14.30 -17.40
C ASN A 403 7.40 -13.54 -16.61
N GLN A 404 6.98 -12.58 -15.79
CA GLN A 404 7.85 -11.87 -14.85
C GLN A 404 8.22 -12.75 -13.66
N ASP A 405 7.37 -13.73 -13.30
CA ASP A 405 7.72 -14.72 -12.31
C ASP A 405 8.62 -15.79 -12.92
N ASN A 406 9.88 -15.83 -12.47
CA ASN A 406 10.87 -16.82 -12.93
C ASN A 406 10.92 -18.07 -12.04
N VAL A 407 10.14 -18.13 -10.95
CA VAL A 407 10.16 -19.25 -10.02
C VAL A 407 9.18 -20.32 -10.45
N THR A 408 9.61 -21.58 -10.37
CA THR A 408 8.74 -22.74 -10.55
C THR A 408 8.60 -23.52 -9.24
N ASN A 409 7.36 -23.74 -8.77
CA ASN A 409 7.08 -24.58 -7.59
C ASN A 409 6.47 -25.94 -8.00
N VAL A 410 6.25 -26.82 -7.02
CA VAL A 410 5.69 -28.17 -7.26
C VAL A 410 4.30 -28.08 -7.93
N GLN A 411 3.44 -27.18 -7.46
CA GLN A 411 2.14 -26.92 -8.07
C GLN A 411 2.26 -26.44 -9.51
N GLY A 412 3.26 -25.60 -9.80
CA GLY A 412 3.56 -25.12 -11.14
C GLY A 412 3.93 -26.23 -12.10
N LYS A 413 4.75 -27.19 -11.66
CA LYS A 413 5.07 -28.39 -12.47
C LYS A 413 3.81 -29.20 -12.77
N SER A 414 3.00 -29.51 -11.77
CA SER A 414 1.73 -30.23 -11.97
C SER A 414 0.75 -29.47 -12.87
N LEU A 415 0.72 -28.13 -12.79
CA LEU A 415 -0.09 -27.32 -13.69
C LEU A 415 0.39 -27.39 -15.13
N LEU A 416 1.70 -27.36 -15.38
CA LEU A 416 2.27 -27.46 -16.73
C LEU A 416 2.07 -28.87 -17.32
N GLU A 417 2.20 -29.92 -16.49
CA GLU A 417 1.86 -31.29 -16.87
C GLU A 417 0.37 -31.39 -17.27
N LEU A 418 -0.53 -30.81 -16.47
CA LEU A 418 -1.96 -30.74 -16.81
C LEU A 418 -2.20 -29.99 -18.13
N CYS A 419 -1.51 -28.88 -18.37
CA CYS A 419 -1.62 -28.12 -19.61
C CYS A 419 -1.25 -28.99 -20.82
N THR A 420 -0.12 -29.68 -20.71
CA THR A 420 0.41 -30.54 -21.77
C THR A 420 -0.51 -31.74 -22.02
N ALA A 421 -0.93 -32.43 -20.95
CA ALA A 421 -1.81 -33.59 -21.03
C ALA A 421 -3.21 -33.26 -21.59
N SER A 422 -3.73 -32.06 -21.29
CA SER A 422 -5.08 -31.63 -21.68
C SER A 422 -5.12 -30.65 -22.86
N ARG A 423 -3.99 -30.38 -23.52
CA ARG A 423 -3.84 -29.36 -24.58
C ARG A 423 -4.43 -27.99 -24.20
N LEU A 424 -4.18 -27.59 -22.96
CA LEU A 424 -4.53 -26.26 -22.47
C LEU A 424 -3.33 -25.33 -22.59
N ARG A 425 -3.60 -24.05 -22.80
CA ARG A 425 -2.60 -22.98 -22.88
C ARG A 425 -2.91 -21.89 -21.87
N ILE A 426 -1.88 -21.48 -21.13
CA ILE A 426 -1.93 -20.36 -20.20
C ILE A 426 -1.99 -19.06 -21.01
N LEU A 427 -3.04 -18.26 -20.85
CA LEU A 427 -3.20 -16.99 -21.56
C LEU A 427 -2.23 -15.91 -21.07
N ASN A 428 -1.87 -15.93 -19.79
CA ASN A 428 -0.97 -14.96 -19.18
C ASN A 428 0.37 -14.92 -19.94
N GLY A 429 0.82 -13.73 -20.31
CA GLY A 429 2.07 -13.55 -21.05
C GLY A 429 1.98 -13.74 -22.57
N ARG A 430 0.80 -13.99 -23.14
CA ARG A 430 0.64 -14.31 -24.58
C ARG A 430 0.00 -13.20 -25.42
N PHE A 431 -0.78 -12.32 -24.81
CA PHE A 431 -1.61 -11.34 -25.52
C PHE A 431 -1.13 -9.92 -25.28
N ILE A 432 -1.46 -9.00 -26.19
CA ILE A 432 -0.87 -7.64 -26.25
C ILE A 432 -1.01 -6.84 -24.94
N MET A 433 -2.09 -7.03 -24.16
CA MET A 433 -2.33 -6.31 -22.90
C MET A 433 -1.74 -6.99 -21.66
N ASP A 434 -1.08 -8.15 -21.83
CA ASP A 434 -0.33 -8.85 -20.79
C ASP A 434 0.94 -9.44 -21.39
N SER A 435 1.51 -8.78 -22.40
CA SER A 435 2.59 -9.34 -23.22
C SER A 435 3.89 -9.53 -22.45
N LEU A 436 4.04 -8.88 -21.29
CA LEU A 436 5.18 -9.07 -20.38
C LEU A 436 4.95 -10.20 -19.35
N GLY A 437 3.71 -10.70 -19.23
CA GLY A 437 3.30 -11.71 -18.25
C GLY A 437 3.41 -11.18 -16.82
N TYR A 438 2.53 -10.25 -16.45
CA TYR A 438 2.63 -9.52 -15.18
C TYR A 438 2.37 -10.42 -13.96
N TYR A 439 2.88 -10.00 -12.80
CA TYR A 439 2.51 -10.61 -11.53
C TYR A 439 1.01 -10.44 -11.27
N THR A 440 0.39 -11.48 -10.70
CA THR A 440 -1.03 -11.46 -10.32
C THR A 440 -1.23 -11.36 -8.81
N TYR A 441 -0.16 -11.60 -8.06
CA TYR A 441 -0.13 -11.48 -6.61
C TYR A 441 1.02 -10.59 -6.16
N MET A 442 0.70 -9.65 -5.26
CA MET A 442 1.67 -8.76 -4.64
C MET A 442 1.45 -8.68 -3.13
N SER A 443 2.55 -8.68 -2.37
CA SER A 443 2.54 -8.46 -0.92
C SER A 443 3.86 -7.87 -0.46
N ILE A 444 3.94 -7.47 0.82
CA ILE A 444 5.19 -7.03 1.45
C ILE A 444 6.30 -8.08 1.39
N ASN A 445 5.94 -9.37 1.25
CA ASN A 445 6.88 -10.49 1.20
C ASN A 445 7.29 -10.87 -0.22
N GLY A 446 6.90 -10.08 -1.23
CA GLY A 446 7.22 -10.29 -2.62
C GLY A 446 6.00 -10.52 -3.51
N TYR A 447 6.31 -10.98 -4.72
CA TYR A 447 5.40 -11.01 -5.86
C TYR A 447 5.41 -12.39 -6.51
N SER A 448 4.28 -12.80 -7.11
CA SER A 448 4.19 -14.05 -7.86
C SER A 448 3.09 -14.01 -8.91
N ALA A 449 3.23 -14.83 -9.94
CA ALA A 449 2.14 -15.16 -10.85
C ALA A 449 1.51 -16.47 -10.39
N VAL A 450 0.26 -16.42 -9.92
CA VAL A 450 -0.47 -17.58 -9.36
C VAL A 450 -1.92 -17.66 -9.82
N ASP A 451 -2.46 -16.56 -10.36
CA ASP A 451 -3.78 -16.49 -10.95
C ASP A 451 -3.65 -16.64 -12.46
N TYR A 452 -4.29 -17.65 -13.04
CA TYR A 452 -4.17 -17.95 -14.46
C TYR A 452 -5.53 -18.05 -15.13
N ALA A 453 -5.53 -17.75 -16.42
CA ALA A 453 -6.53 -18.26 -17.35
C ALA A 453 -5.89 -19.31 -18.25
N LEU A 454 -6.48 -20.51 -18.31
CA LEU A 454 -6.05 -21.58 -19.19
C LEU A 454 -7.17 -21.94 -20.15
N ILE A 455 -6.85 -22.05 -21.43
CA ILE A 455 -7.85 -22.29 -22.46
C ILE A 455 -7.46 -23.48 -23.33
N SER A 456 -8.43 -24.19 -23.88
CA SER A 456 -8.16 -25.13 -24.98
C SER A 456 -7.40 -24.42 -26.10
N GLU A 457 -6.31 -25.01 -26.56
CA GLU A 457 -5.43 -24.48 -27.62
C GLU A 457 -6.21 -23.95 -28.84
N SER A 458 -7.23 -24.69 -29.29
CA SER A 458 -8.08 -24.34 -30.44
C SER A 458 -8.87 -23.02 -30.28
N LEU A 459 -9.06 -22.54 -29.05
CA LEU A 459 -9.72 -21.27 -28.77
C LEU A 459 -8.77 -20.07 -28.74
N LEU A 460 -7.45 -20.25 -28.84
CA LEU A 460 -6.50 -19.12 -28.83
C LEU A 460 -6.82 -18.08 -29.91
N SER A 461 -7.23 -18.51 -31.10
CA SER A 461 -7.60 -17.61 -32.20
C SER A 461 -8.95 -16.88 -32.00
N SER A 462 -9.73 -17.25 -30.99
CA SER A 462 -10.99 -16.60 -30.61
C SER A 462 -10.79 -15.54 -29.52
N VAL A 463 -9.62 -15.52 -28.86
CA VAL A 463 -9.31 -14.55 -27.79
C VAL A 463 -8.92 -13.22 -28.43
N LYS A 464 -9.75 -12.18 -28.22
CA LYS A 464 -9.49 -10.83 -28.73
C LYS A 464 -8.40 -10.10 -27.95
N TYR A 465 -8.45 -10.18 -26.63
CA TYR A 465 -7.45 -9.63 -25.73
C TYR A 465 -7.46 -10.37 -24.39
N PHE A 466 -6.36 -10.29 -23.65
CA PHE A 466 -6.23 -10.75 -22.27
C PHE A 466 -5.35 -9.74 -21.53
N LYS A 467 -5.76 -9.36 -20.32
CA LYS A 467 -5.03 -8.41 -19.49
C LYS A 467 -4.97 -8.90 -18.04
N THR A 468 -3.87 -8.58 -17.38
CA THR A 468 -3.77 -8.57 -15.92
C THR A 468 -4.04 -7.14 -15.48
N ASP A 469 -5.05 -6.91 -14.64
CA ASP A 469 -5.39 -5.56 -14.18
C ASP A 469 -4.47 -5.11 -13.02
N ASP A 470 -4.10 -3.84 -13.03
CA ASP A 470 -3.36 -3.20 -11.95
C ASP A 470 -4.30 -2.98 -10.75
N PHE A 471 -4.12 -3.76 -9.68
CA PHE A 471 -4.89 -3.55 -8.45
C PHE A 471 -4.23 -2.52 -7.55
N THR A 472 -4.67 -1.27 -7.70
CA THR A 472 -4.69 -0.28 -6.61
C THR A 472 -6.13 -0.10 -6.17
N LEU A 473 -6.46 -0.61 -4.97
CA LEU A 473 -7.67 -0.27 -4.22
C LEU A 473 -7.24 0.36 -2.89
#